data_AF-A0A562Q0L9-F1
#
_entry.id   AF-A0A562Q0L9-F1
#
_cell.length_a   1.000
_cell.length_b   1.000
_cell.length_c   1.000
_cell.angle_alpha   90.00
_cell.angle_beta   90.00
_cell.angle_gamma   90.00
#
_symmetry.space_group_name_H-M   'P 1'
#
loop_
_entity.id
_entity.type
_entity.pdbx_description
1 polymer ?
#
loop_
_entity_poly.entity_id
_entity_poly.type
_entity_poly.pdbx_seq_one_letter_code
_entity_poly.pdbx_strand_id
1 'polypeptide(L)'
;MDETRDDRGRRTLWGRHARDAGGLPAWPWALLLFLPLLAACEARHGVSLVEQAESMRVGQVLRLDKAPHGDNGLACVLYPYQPRVAGPVPQAGRINAYLEMTGYTADEGHWAFVFARPEGVDVIRFSRSGRLDILSAREAQSGEPLPGALRPDDCVPLHKAALAKVRQHGRTLVVLGEY
;
A
#
# COMPACT_ATOMS: atom_id res chain seq x y z
N MET A 1 10.76 33.72 -50.39
CA MET A 1 12.02 34.33 -50.84
C MET A 1 12.52 35.20 -49.71
N ASP A 2 13.80 35.05 -49.47
CA ASP A 2 14.71 35.81 -48.63
C ASP A 2 14.94 35.43 -47.15
N GLU A 3 16.19 34.99 -47.00
CA GLU A 3 17.00 34.63 -45.87
C GLU A 3 17.68 35.93 -45.38
N THR A 4 18.07 36.07 -44.11
CA THR A 4 19.48 36.20 -43.68
C THR A 4 19.45 36.50 -42.17
N ARG A 5 20.04 35.68 -41.30
CA ARG A 5 21.47 35.49 -41.01
C ARG A 5 22.10 36.72 -40.36
N ASP A 6 22.31 36.65 -39.05
CA ASP A 6 23.34 37.45 -38.36
C ASP A 6 24.43 36.51 -37.81
N ASP A 7 25.64 37.05 -37.84
CA ASP A 7 26.91 36.39 -38.01
C ASP A 7 27.74 36.39 -36.72
N ARG A 8 28.77 35.56 -36.74
CA ARG A 8 29.73 35.31 -35.68
C ARG A 8 30.50 36.56 -35.25
N GLY A 9 30.69 36.71 -33.94
CA GLY A 9 31.77 37.54 -33.37
C GLY A 9 32.37 36.90 -32.11
N ARG A 10 33.40 36.06 -32.29
CA ARG A 10 34.11 35.32 -31.24
C ARG A 10 35.51 35.94 -31.04
N ARG A 11 36.05 35.81 -29.81
CA ARG A 11 37.47 35.84 -29.36
C ARG A 11 37.95 37.13 -28.67
N THR A 12 38.07 37.11 -27.33
CA THR A 12 39.24 36.72 -26.48
C THR A 12 40.42 37.70 -26.56
N LEU A 13 40.69 38.36 -25.43
CA LEU A 13 41.96 39.02 -25.14
C LEU A 13 42.51 38.46 -23.82
N TRP A 14 43.71 37.90 -23.92
CA TRP A 14 44.50 37.36 -22.83
C TRP A 14 45.16 38.52 -22.05
N GLY A 15 45.20 38.40 -20.73
CA GLY A 15 46.10 39.14 -19.86
C GLY A 15 46.64 38.19 -18.80
N ARG A 16 47.95 37.96 -18.79
CA ARG A 16 48.68 36.98 -17.99
C ARG A 16 49.46 37.70 -16.90
N HIS A 17 49.64 37.04 -15.76
CA HIS A 17 50.63 37.26 -14.68
C HIS A 17 50.48 38.50 -13.78
N ALA A 18 50.36 38.27 -12.47
CA ALA A 18 51.53 38.19 -11.59
C ALA A 18 51.17 37.62 -10.21
N ARG A 19 52.15 36.96 -9.61
CA ARG A 19 52.19 36.45 -8.24
C ARG A 19 52.26 37.64 -7.29
N ASP A 20 51.62 37.54 -6.13
CA ASP A 20 52.21 38.08 -4.91
C ASP A 20 51.93 37.16 -3.72
N ALA A 21 53.00 36.93 -2.98
CA ALA A 21 53.07 36.16 -1.76
C ALA A 21 52.83 37.10 -0.57
N GLY A 22 52.18 36.59 0.48
CA GLY A 22 52.25 37.22 1.79
C GLY A 22 51.08 36.89 2.70
N GLY A 23 51.38 36.20 3.81
CA GLY A 23 50.63 36.35 5.05
C GLY A 23 49.77 35.16 5.47
N LEU A 24 50.38 34.18 6.16
CA LEU A 24 49.68 33.41 7.19
C LEU A 24 49.82 34.14 8.53
N PRO A 25 48.76 34.18 9.34
CA PRO A 25 48.84 33.60 10.68
C PRO A 25 47.65 32.66 10.92
N ALA A 26 47.89 31.40 11.24
CA ALA A 26 47.88 30.90 12.62
C ALA A 26 46.58 31.29 13.37
N TRP A 27 45.59 30.39 13.39
CA TRP A 27 45.24 29.68 14.61
C TRP A 27 44.39 28.44 14.35
N PRO A 28 44.51 27.43 15.23
CA PRO A 28 44.02 26.09 15.01
C PRO A 28 42.70 25.87 15.81
N TRP A 29 42.09 24.68 15.66
CA TRP A 29 40.96 24.15 16.46
C TRP A 29 39.56 24.40 15.87
N ALA A 30 39.16 23.50 14.96
CA ALA A 30 37.79 22.96 14.92
C ALA A 30 37.79 21.66 14.10
N LEU A 31 38.44 20.65 14.66
CA LEU A 31 38.15 19.24 14.33
C LEU A 31 36.84 18.87 15.03
N LEU A 32 36.01 18.07 14.35
CA LEU A 32 34.77 17.41 14.82
C LEU A 32 33.57 18.37 14.88
N LEU A 33 32.55 18.21 14.04
CA LEU A 33 31.67 17.05 14.00
C LEU A 33 31.10 16.83 12.58
N PHE A 34 31.60 15.83 11.87
CA PHE A 34 30.76 15.14 10.89
C PHE A 34 29.80 14.26 11.71
N LEU A 35 28.61 14.77 12.03
CA LEU A 35 27.50 13.91 12.43
C LEU A 35 27.02 13.18 11.16
N PRO A 36 27.21 11.86 11.03
CA PRO A 36 26.38 11.14 10.09
C PRO A 36 24.96 11.25 10.62
N LEU A 37 24.07 11.93 9.89
CA LEU A 37 22.64 11.68 10.00
C LEU A 37 22.43 10.22 9.57
N LEU A 38 22.62 9.29 10.51
CA LEU A 38 22.00 7.99 10.46
C LEU A 38 20.50 8.27 10.63
N ALA A 39 19.85 8.63 9.52
CA ALA A 39 18.43 8.40 9.39
C ALA A 39 18.24 6.90 9.62
N ALA A 40 17.86 6.55 10.83
CA ALA A 40 17.31 5.25 11.15
C ALA A 40 16.05 5.12 10.29
N CYS A 41 16.20 4.53 9.10
CA CYS A 41 15.10 3.86 8.44
C CYS A 41 14.74 2.70 9.37
N GLU A 42 13.88 2.95 10.37
CA GLU A 42 13.03 1.92 10.94
C GLU A 42 12.08 1.48 9.83
N ALA A 43 12.59 0.68 8.90
CA ALA A 43 11.77 -0.17 8.07
C ALA A 43 11.14 -1.18 9.03
N ARG A 44 9.99 -0.81 9.61
CA ARG A 44 9.10 -1.74 10.31
C ARG A 44 8.68 -2.78 9.26
N HIS A 45 9.46 -3.84 9.13
CA HIS A 45 9.16 -4.99 8.29
C HIS A 45 8.01 -5.76 8.95
N GLY A 46 6.80 -5.20 8.89
CA GLY A 46 5.58 -5.96 9.14
C GLY A 46 5.40 -6.94 7.97
N VAL A 47 5.12 -8.21 8.29
CA VAL A 47 4.75 -9.21 7.28
C VAL A 47 3.55 -8.69 6.49
N SER A 48 3.62 -8.74 5.16
CA SER A 48 2.53 -8.26 4.30
C SER A 48 1.25 -9.03 4.57
N LEU A 49 0.08 -8.39 4.49
CA LEU A 49 -1.22 -9.09 4.64
C LEU A 49 -1.35 -10.27 3.66
N VAL A 50 -0.74 -10.15 2.47
CA VAL A 50 -0.69 -11.22 1.47
C VAL A 50 0.04 -12.45 2.04
N GLU A 51 1.26 -12.26 2.55
CA GLU A 51 2.08 -13.33 3.14
C GLU A 51 1.39 -13.94 4.37
N GLN A 52 0.72 -13.12 5.19
CA GLN A 52 -0.05 -13.61 6.34
C GLN A 52 -1.22 -14.50 5.88
N ALA A 53 -2.03 -14.05 4.91
CA ALA A 53 -3.15 -14.83 4.40
C ALA A 53 -2.72 -16.13 3.71
N GLU A 54 -1.60 -16.09 2.97
CA GLU A 54 -1.02 -17.28 2.34
C GLU A 54 -0.50 -18.29 3.36
N SER A 55 0.12 -17.84 4.44
CA SER A 55 0.69 -18.69 5.49
C SER A 55 -0.34 -19.21 6.51
N MET A 56 -1.53 -18.61 6.58
CA MET A 56 -2.62 -19.11 7.43
C MET A 56 -2.92 -20.59 7.15
N ARG A 57 -3.23 -21.34 8.21
CA ARG A 57 -3.78 -22.69 8.13
C ARG A 57 -5.29 -22.61 7.89
N VAL A 58 -5.86 -23.63 7.24
CA VAL A 58 -7.32 -23.76 7.19
C VAL A 58 -7.88 -23.93 8.61
N GLY A 59 -8.95 -23.21 8.92
CA GLY A 59 -9.54 -23.08 10.26
C GLY A 59 -8.95 -21.94 11.09
N GLN A 60 -7.89 -21.27 10.62
CA GLN A 60 -7.30 -20.14 11.32
C GLN A 60 -8.09 -18.85 11.06
N VAL A 61 -8.17 -18.01 12.09
CA VAL A 61 -8.69 -16.64 12.02
C VAL A 61 -7.54 -15.66 12.28
N LEU A 62 -7.39 -14.67 11.40
CA LEU A 62 -6.46 -13.55 11.52
C LEU A 62 -7.26 -12.28 11.78
N ARG A 63 -7.09 -11.65 12.95
CA ARG A 63 -7.73 -10.36 13.20
C ARG A 63 -6.92 -9.24 12.54
N LEU A 64 -7.63 -8.34 11.85
CA LEU A 64 -7.03 -7.22 11.10
C LEU A 64 -6.81 -5.98 11.96
N ASP A 65 -7.46 -5.87 13.12
CA ASP A 65 -7.28 -4.80 14.09
C ASP A 65 -5.87 -4.77 14.73
N LYS A 66 -5.17 -5.90 14.68
CA LYS A 66 -3.79 -6.04 15.16
C LYS A 66 -2.74 -5.87 14.06
N ALA A 67 -3.18 -5.66 12.82
CA ALA A 67 -2.29 -5.34 11.72
C ALA A 67 -1.71 -3.93 11.93
N PRO A 68 -0.55 -3.57 11.32
CA PRO A 68 0.06 -2.25 11.46
C PRO A 68 -0.79 -1.07 10.96
N HIS A 69 -2.04 -1.31 10.55
CA HIS A 69 -2.96 -0.36 9.95
C HIS A 69 -3.91 0.32 10.96
N GLY A 70 -3.82 0.05 12.27
CA GLY A 70 -4.69 0.67 13.29
C GLY A 70 -6.09 0.04 13.37
N ASP A 71 -6.92 0.50 14.32
CA ASP A 71 -8.24 -0.07 14.64
C ASP A 71 -9.44 0.77 14.15
N ASN A 72 -9.20 2.02 13.75
CA ASN A 72 -10.22 2.93 13.27
C ASN A 72 -10.34 2.92 11.74
N GLY A 73 -11.52 2.56 11.23
CA GLY A 73 -11.80 2.56 9.79
C GLY A 73 -12.72 1.43 9.37
N LEU A 74 -12.64 1.09 8.08
CA LEU A 74 -13.42 0.04 7.43
C LEU A 74 -12.48 -0.83 6.59
N ALA A 75 -12.67 -2.15 6.64
CA ALA A 75 -12.10 -3.11 5.72
C ALA A 75 -13.20 -3.61 4.79
N CYS A 76 -13.00 -3.55 3.47
CA CYS A 76 -13.91 -4.05 2.46
C CYS A 76 -13.22 -5.04 1.52
N VAL A 77 -13.98 -5.93 0.92
CA VAL A 77 -13.54 -6.79 -0.18
C VAL A 77 -14.05 -6.25 -1.51
N LEU A 78 -13.19 -6.29 -2.53
CA LEU A 78 -13.57 -6.20 -3.94
C LEU A 78 -13.36 -7.57 -4.57
N TYR A 79 -14.45 -8.20 -5.00
CA TYR A 79 -14.45 -9.48 -5.70
C TYR A 79 -13.94 -9.32 -7.15
N PRO A 80 -13.62 -10.43 -7.85
CA PRO A 80 -13.32 -10.38 -9.28
C PRO A 80 -14.41 -9.65 -10.05
N TYR A 81 -14.01 -8.86 -11.05
CA TYR A 81 -14.88 -7.98 -11.84
C TYR A 81 -15.64 -6.88 -11.06
N GLN A 82 -15.35 -6.66 -9.77
CA GLN A 82 -15.96 -5.60 -8.98
C GLN A 82 -15.04 -4.37 -8.90
N PRO A 83 -15.27 -3.32 -9.70
CA PRO A 83 -14.39 -2.15 -9.73
C PRO A 83 -14.66 -1.16 -8.57
N ARG A 84 -15.71 -1.39 -7.77
CA ARG A 84 -16.19 -0.45 -6.75
C ARG A 84 -16.86 -1.16 -5.57
N VAL A 85 -16.81 -0.54 -4.40
CA VAL A 85 -17.63 -0.97 -3.25
C VAL A 85 -19.10 -0.67 -3.57
N ALA A 86 -19.94 -1.69 -3.48
CA ALA A 86 -21.36 -1.63 -3.78
C ALA A 86 -22.20 -1.51 -2.49
N GLY A 87 -23.44 -1.06 -2.63
CA GLY A 87 -24.39 -1.00 -1.52
C GLY A 87 -24.21 0.19 -0.58
N PRO A 88 -25.04 0.28 0.47
CA PRO A 88 -25.05 1.39 1.43
C PRO A 88 -23.94 1.24 2.47
N VAL A 89 -22.69 1.21 2.02
CA VAL A 89 -21.52 1.04 2.90
C VAL A 89 -21.02 2.42 3.39
N PRO A 90 -20.74 2.58 4.70
CA PRO A 90 -20.10 3.79 5.20
C PRO A 90 -18.80 4.10 4.45
N GLN A 91 -18.58 5.36 4.09
CA GLN A 91 -17.41 5.79 3.31
C GLN A 91 -17.31 5.23 1.88
N ALA A 92 -18.32 4.52 1.35
CA ALA A 92 -18.28 4.00 -0.03
C ALA A 92 -17.96 5.08 -1.07
N GLY A 93 -18.52 6.29 -0.94
CA GLY A 93 -18.22 7.40 -1.84
C GLY A 93 -16.74 7.79 -1.85
N ARG A 94 -16.12 7.86 -0.66
CA ARG A 94 -14.69 8.16 -0.50
C ARG A 94 -13.81 7.04 -1.06
N ILE A 95 -14.16 5.78 -0.79
CA ILE A 95 -13.46 4.61 -1.33
C ILE A 95 -13.53 4.60 -2.86
N ASN A 96 -14.73 4.74 -3.42
CA ASN A 96 -14.94 4.66 -4.86
C ASN A 96 -14.27 5.82 -5.60
N ALA A 97 -14.25 7.03 -5.02
CA ALA A 97 -13.48 8.14 -5.56
C ALA A 97 -11.97 7.85 -5.59
N TYR A 98 -11.43 7.19 -4.56
CA TYR A 98 -10.03 6.76 -4.54
C TYR A 98 -9.74 5.68 -5.59
N LEU A 99 -10.61 4.68 -5.73
CA LEU A 99 -10.47 3.62 -6.73
C LEU A 99 -10.48 4.20 -8.16
N GLU A 100 -11.35 5.16 -8.45
CA GLU A 100 -11.39 5.86 -9.73
C GLU A 100 -10.13 6.69 -9.97
N MET A 101 -9.74 7.52 -8.99
CA MET A 101 -8.55 8.37 -9.07
C MET A 101 -7.26 7.57 -9.31
N THR A 102 -7.15 6.39 -8.69
CA THR A 102 -5.97 5.51 -8.83
C THR A 102 -6.02 4.59 -10.04
N GLY A 103 -7.11 4.64 -10.83
CA GLY A 103 -7.28 3.77 -12.00
C GLY A 103 -7.40 2.29 -11.63
N TYR A 104 -8.01 1.98 -10.48
CA TYR A 104 -8.23 0.59 -10.08
C TYR A 104 -9.11 -0.12 -11.10
N THR A 105 -8.56 -1.17 -11.71
CA THR A 105 -9.26 -2.09 -12.59
C THR A 105 -9.60 -3.38 -11.87
N ALA A 106 -10.81 -3.88 -12.09
CA ALA A 106 -11.17 -5.24 -11.68
C ALA A 106 -11.03 -6.17 -12.88
N ASP A 107 -10.42 -7.33 -12.65
CA ASP A 107 -10.26 -8.37 -13.65
C ASP A 107 -10.69 -9.72 -13.06
N GLU A 108 -10.55 -10.78 -13.86
CA GLU A 108 -10.86 -12.14 -13.41
C GLU A 108 -9.81 -12.70 -12.45
N GLY A 109 -8.56 -12.30 -12.59
CA GLY A 109 -7.40 -12.91 -11.95
C GLY A 109 -7.12 -12.39 -10.54
N HIS A 110 -7.80 -11.31 -10.12
CA HIS A 110 -7.53 -10.64 -8.85
C HIS A 110 -8.79 -10.34 -8.04
N TRP A 111 -8.60 -10.28 -6.73
CA TRP A 111 -9.51 -9.66 -5.77
C TRP A 111 -8.70 -8.72 -4.87
N ALA A 112 -9.35 -7.88 -4.08
CA ALA A 112 -8.63 -6.93 -3.22
C ALA A 112 -9.29 -6.70 -1.87
N PHE A 113 -8.47 -6.38 -0.87
CA PHE A 113 -8.92 -5.66 0.32
C PHE A 113 -8.78 -4.16 0.10
N VAL A 114 -9.77 -3.42 0.58
CA VAL A 114 -9.74 -1.97 0.67
C VAL A 114 -9.83 -1.58 2.14
N PHE A 115 -8.86 -0.81 2.62
CA PHE A 115 -8.85 -0.27 3.98
C PHE A 115 -9.08 1.23 3.92
N ALA A 116 -10.22 1.69 4.43
CA ALA A 116 -10.56 3.11 4.52
C ALA A 116 -10.43 3.60 5.96
N ARG A 117 -9.42 4.42 6.22
CA ARG A 117 -9.05 4.94 7.56
C ARG A 117 -9.00 6.46 7.52
N PRO A 118 -9.02 7.21 8.64
CA PRO A 118 -9.01 8.68 8.59
C PRO A 118 -7.91 9.28 7.72
N GLU A 119 -6.71 8.69 7.74
CA GLU A 119 -5.52 9.13 7.02
C GLU A 119 -5.54 8.83 5.51
N GLY A 120 -6.30 7.82 5.07
CA GLY A 120 -6.23 7.39 3.68
C GLY A 120 -7.06 6.16 3.34
N VAL A 121 -6.99 5.78 2.06
CA VAL A 121 -7.55 4.53 1.54
C VAL A 121 -6.39 3.73 0.98
N ASP A 122 -6.22 2.49 1.44
CA ASP A 122 -5.26 1.54 0.88
C ASP A 122 -5.99 0.42 0.15
N VAL A 123 -5.35 -0.10 -0.90
CA VAL A 123 -5.85 -1.25 -1.65
C VAL A 123 -4.76 -2.32 -1.71
N ILE A 124 -5.05 -3.50 -1.18
CA ILE A 124 -4.16 -4.66 -1.21
C ILE A 124 -4.76 -5.69 -2.17
N ARG A 125 -4.10 -5.88 -3.32
CA ARG A 125 -4.51 -6.84 -4.35
C ARG A 125 -3.94 -8.23 -4.09
N PHE A 126 -4.73 -9.24 -4.41
CA PHE A 126 -4.39 -10.65 -4.29
C PHE A 126 -4.62 -11.33 -5.63
N SER A 127 -3.65 -12.11 -6.09
CA SER A 127 -3.84 -12.99 -7.23
C SER A 127 -4.64 -14.22 -6.81
N ARG A 128 -5.62 -14.58 -7.63
CA ARG A 128 -6.39 -15.81 -7.45
C ARG A 128 -5.52 -17.01 -7.77
N SER A 129 -5.56 -18.01 -6.90
CA SER A 129 -4.83 -19.26 -7.09
C SER A 129 -5.54 -20.41 -6.41
N GLY A 130 -5.10 -21.64 -6.68
CA GLY A 130 -5.58 -22.81 -5.92
C GLY A 130 -5.18 -22.78 -4.43
N ARG A 131 -4.17 -21.99 -4.07
CA ARG A 131 -3.68 -21.83 -2.68
C ARG A 131 -4.49 -20.80 -1.90
N LEU A 132 -4.98 -19.77 -2.58
CA LEU A 132 -5.71 -18.67 -2.00
C LEU A 132 -6.63 -18.05 -3.06
N ASP A 133 -7.92 -18.03 -2.78
CA ASP A 133 -8.93 -17.24 -3.48
C ASP A 133 -9.89 -16.67 -2.42
N ILE A 134 -10.83 -15.84 -2.84
CA ILE A 134 -11.81 -15.21 -1.95
C ILE A 134 -13.14 -15.96 -2.01
N LEU A 135 -13.81 -16.08 -0.86
CA LEU A 135 -15.18 -16.54 -0.71
C LEU A 135 -16.08 -15.34 -0.43
N SER A 136 -17.19 -15.20 -1.16
CA SER A 136 -18.12 -14.09 -0.91
C SER A 136 -18.86 -14.24 0.41
N ALA A 137 -19.26 -13.13 1.04
CA ALA A 137 -20.03 -13.21 2.28
C ALA A 137 -21.33 -14.01 2.08
N ARG A 138 -21.99 -13.82 0.92
CA ARG A 138 -23.19 -14.59 0.54
C ARG A 138 -22.92 -16.09 0.45
N GLU A 139 -21.86 -16.51 -0.23
CA GLU A 139 -21.51 -17.92 -0.36
C GLU A 139 -21.14 -18.53 1.00
N ALA A 140 -20.45 -17.76 1.85
CA ALA A 140 -20.08 -18.15 3.20
C ALA A 140 -21.30 -18.35 4.12
N GLN A 141 -22.34 -17.51 3.99
CA GLN A 141 -23.59 -17.64 4.76
C GLN A 141 -24.37 -18.91 4.40
N SER A 142 -24.33 -19.32 3.13
CA SER A 142 -24.98 -20.56 2.66
C SER A 142 -24.09 -21.81 2.76
N GLY A 143 -22.84 -21.64 3.19
CA GLY A 143 -21.80 -22.66 3.13
C GLY A 143 -21.64 -23.45 4.41
N GLU A 144 -20.47 -24.08 4.52
CA GLU A 144 -20.02 -24.76 5.73
C GLU A 144 -19.80 -23.75 6.88
N PRO A 145 -19.93 -24.17 8.15
CA PRO A 145 -19.66 -23.32 9.30
C PRO A 145 -18.26 -22.68 9.24
N LEU A 146 -18.20 -21.37 9.46
CA LEU A 146 -16.95 -20.62 9.54
C LEU A 146 -16.25 -20.86 10.89
N PRO A 147 -14.91 -20.77 10.95
CA PRO A 147 -14.18 -20.98 12.19
C PRO A 147 -14.44 -19.87 13.22
N GLY A 148 -14.61 -20.28 14.47
CA GLY A 148 -14.87 -19.38 15.60
C GLY A 148 -16.24 -18.72 15.52
N ALA A 149 -16.32 -17.44 15.89
CA ALA A 149 -17.55 -16.66 15.87
C ALA A 149 -17.63 -15.74 14.63
N LEU A 150 -16.87 -16.03 13.57
CA LEU A 150 -16.79 -15.15 12.40
C LEU A 150 -18.15 -15.01 11.72
N ARG A 151 -18.62 -13.77 11.56
CA ARG A 151 -19.83 -13.42 10.82
C ARG A 151 -19.43 -12.80 9.48
N PRO A 152 -19.65 -13.47 8.34
CA PRO A 152 -19.14 -13.02 7.06
C PRO A 152 -19.87 -11.76 6.57
N ASP A 153 -19.09 -10.79 6.08
CA ASP A 153 -19.58 -9.54 5.51
C ASP A 153 -18.56 -8.99 4.50
N ASP A 154 -19.05 -8.26 3.49
CA ASP A 154 -18.22 -7.70 2.42
C ASP A 154 -17.48 -6.44 2.88
N CYS A 155 -17.99 -5.76 3.93
CA CYS A 155 -17.40 -4.57 4.52
C CYS A 155 -17.60 -4.52 6.04
N VAL A 156 -16.51 -4.43 6.80
CA VAL A 156 -16.50 -4.58 8.27
C VAL A 156 -15.73 -3.43 8.94
N PRO A 157 -16.21 -2.87 10.06
CA PRO A 157 -15.41 -1.94 10.86
C PRO A 157 -14.06 -2.55 11.26
N LEU A 158 -12.97 -1.83 11.07
CA LEU A 158 -11.61 -2.39 11.16
C LEU A 158 -11.31 -3.06 12.51
N HIS A 159 -11.77 -2.47 13.62
CA HIS A 159 -11.66 -3.04 14.98
C HIS A 159 -12.37 -4.39 15.19
N LYS A 160 -13.29 -4.78 14.30
CA LYS A 160 -13.99 -6.08 14.30
C LYS A 160 -13.56 -6.98 13.14
N ALA A 161 -12.75 -6.46 12.21
CA ALA A 161 -12.48 -7.15 10.97
C ALA A 161 -11.52 -8.32 11.20
N ALA A 162 -11.88 -9.47 10.66
CA ALA A 162 -11.03 -10.65 10.66
C ALA A 162 -11.15 -11.43 9.35
N LEU A 163 -10.08 -12.16 9.03
CA LEU A 163 -10.02 -13.10 7.93
C LEU A 163 -10.02 -14.51 8.47
N ALA A 164 -10.93 -15.35 7.98
CA ALA A 164 -10.81 -16.78 8.17
C ALA A 164 -10.31 -17.44 6.89
N LYS A 165 -9.46 -18.44 7.03
CA LYS A 165 -9.10 -19.33 5.92
C LYS A 165 -9.89 -20.62 6.04
N VAL A 166 -10.64 -20.95 5.01
CA VAL A 166 -11.57 -22.08 4.98
C VAL A 166 -11.29 -22.97 3.79
N ARG A 167 -11.88 -24.17 3.82
CA ARG A 167 -11.93 -25.05 2.65
C ARG A 167 -13.38 -25.27 2.26
N GLN A 168 -13.75 -24.84 1.06
CA GLN A 168 -15.10 -24.99 0.54
C GLN A 168 -15.01 -25.43 -0.92
N HIS A 169 -15.87 -26.38 -1.32
CA HIS A 169 -15.87 -26.97 -2.67
C HIS A 169 -14.48 -27.45 -3.14
N GLY A 170 -13.67 -27.99 -2.21
CA GLY A 170 -12.30 -28.46 -2.50
C GLY A 170 -11.26 -27.35 -2.70
N ARG A 171 -11.62 -26.08 -2.54
CA ARG A 171 -10.75 -24.91 -2.73
C ARG A 171 -10.37 -24.29 -1.38
N THR A 172 -9.16 -23.75 -1.29
CA THR A 172 -8.72 -23.00 -0.12
C THR A 172 -9.06 -21.53 -0.34
N LEU A 173 -9.95 -21.00 0.50
CA LEU A 173 -10.52 -19.68 0.36
C LEU A 173 -10.27 -18.85 1.62
N VAL A 174 -10.28 -17.53 1.48
CA VAL A 174 -10.41 -16.60 2.61
C VAL A 174 -11.75 -15.92 2.58
N VAL A 175 -12.26 -15.55 3.74
CA VAL A 175 -13.51 -14.82 3.92
C VAL A 175 -13.29 -13.69 4.92
N LEU A 176 -13.81 -12.51 4.60
CA LEU A 176 -13.87 -11.37 5.51
C LEU A 176 -15.12 -11.47 6.39
N GLY A 177 -14.99 -11.09 7.66
CA GLY A 177 -16.14 -10.96 8.55
C GLY A 177 -15.84 -10.20 9.83
N GLU A 178 -16.90 -10.01 10.62
CA GLU A 178 -16.83 -9.55 12.01
C GLU A 178 -16.41 -10.70 12.94
N TYR A 179 -15.52 -10.43 13.90
CA TYR A 179 -15.06 -11.39 14.91
C TYR A 179 -14.96 -10.78 16.32
#